data_AF-A0A354CKE2-F1
#
_entry.id   AF-A0A354CKE2-F1
#
_cell.length_a   1.000
_cell.length_b   1.000
_cell.length_c   1.000
_cell.angle_alpha   90.00
_cell.angle_beta   90.00
_cell.angle_gamma   90.00
#
_symmetry.space_group_name_H-M   'P 1'
#
loop_
_entity.id
_entity.type
_entity.pdbx_description
1 polymer ?
#
loop_
_entity_poly.entity_id
_entity_poly.type
_entity_poly.pdbx_seq_one_letter_code
_entity_poly.pdbx_strand_id
1 'polypeptide(L)'
;NTGAYIPANSLKKNEIAVCDISLQEEIVLDEFKKHKTLGELILIDRITNMTSACGVVEKPSVDDSRDLKTAFVYGSLKANGDIFEEFYYNLDSMTINKVRPSGRTYTVGDEIPVNGESYSYPDSFDVVVLRDKVAVKVRDRKVESIGELADYKYSGVPVINGRGFEVKVNDEASYAAFAEELAQQKDSISSGFFNKWLTFETYRKIVFKDEIWN
;
A
#
# COMPACT_ATOMS: atom_id res chain seq x y z
N ASN A 1 12.69 -39.48 -14.73
CA ASN A 1 12.22 -38.08 -14.82
C ASN A 1 12.76 -37.53 -16.13
N THR A 2 11.91 -37.11 -17.06
CA THR A 2 12.32 -36.68 -18.42
C THR A 2 12.91 -35.26 -18.43
N GLY A 3 12.77 -34.51 -17.33
CA GLY A 3 13.24 -33.12 -17.23
C GLY A 3 12.43 -32.13 -18.08
N ALA A 4 11.33 -32.57 -18.68
CA ALA A 4 10.45 -31.72 -19.46
C ALA A 4 9.56 -30.86 -18.54
N TYR A 5 9.43 -29.58 -18.86
CA TYR A 5 8.49 -28.68 -18.19
C TYR A 5 7.08 -28.96 -18.72
N ILE A 6 6.16 -29.26 -17.80
CA ILE A 6 4.76 -29.52 -18.12
C ILE A 6 3.93 -28.48 -17.35
N PRO A 7 3.10 -27.66 -18.04
CA PRO A 7 2.19 -26.76 -17.36
C PRO A 7 1.23 -27.53 -16.44
N ALA A 8 1.08 -27.06 -15.20
CA ALA A 8 0.21 -27.68 -14.21
C ALA A 8 -0.36 -26.61 -13.28
N ASN A 9 -1.64 -26.77 -12.91
CA ASN A 9 -2.35 -25.85 -12.00
C ASN A 9 -2.43 -26.41 -10.57
N SER A 10 -1.90 -27.61 -10.34
CA SER A 10 -1.94 -28.28 -9.03
C SER A 10 -0.76 -29.23 -8.89
N LEU A 11 -0.30 -29.43 -7.66
CA LEU A 11 0.78 -30.35 -7.33
C LEU A 11 0.32 -31.39 -6.33
N LYS A 12 0.79 -32.63 -6.51
CA LYS A 12 0.60 -33.75 -5.60
C LYS A 12 1.90 -34.09 -4.88
N LYS A 13 1.78 -34.90 -3.82
CA LYS A 13 2.91 -35.35 -3.02
C LYS A 13 3.99 -35.98 -3.91
N ASN A 14 5.24 -35.59 -3.67
CA ASN A 14 6.45 -36.02 -4.38
C ASN A 14 6.60 -35.48 -5.82
N GLU A 15 5.73 -34.57 -6.27
CA GLU A 15 5.96 -33.83 -7.52
C GLU A 15 6.94 -32.68 -7.30
N ILE A 16 7.61 -32.26 -8.38
CA ILE A 16 8.56 -31.15 -8.39
C ILE A 16 8.08 -30.15 -9.42
N ALA A 17 8.07 -28.88 -9.06
CA ALA A 17 7.67 -27.79 -9.93
C ALA A 17 8.57 -26.59 -9.80
N VAL A 18 8.55 -25.77 -10.84
CA VAL A 18 9.02 -24.39 -10.78
C VAL A 18 7.77 -23.53 -10.66
N CYS A 19 7.72 -22.71 -9.62
CA CYS A 19 6.57 -21.87 -9.30
C CYS A 19 7.05 -20.45 -9.05
N ASP A 20 6.21 -19.48 -9.39
CA ASP A 20 6.37 -18.11 -8.94
C ASP A 20 5.75 -17.97 -7.55
N ILE A 21 6.51 -17.38 -6.62
CA ILE A 21 6.08 -17.18 -5.22
C ILE A 21 6.11 -15.68 -4.93
N SER A 22 4.97 -15.13 -4.56
CA SER A 22 4.87 -13.75 -4.07
C SER A 22 4.84 -13.72 -2.55
N LEU A 23 5.59 -12.78 -1.97
CA LEU A 23 5.67 -12.59 -0.53
C LEU A 23 4.90 -11.34 -0.13
N GLN A 24 4.22 -11.42 1.02
CA GLN A 24 3.43 -10.31 1.57
C GLN A 24 4.33 -9.20 2.13
N GLU A 25 5.50 -9.57 2.66
CA GLU A 25 6.46 -8.66 3.25
C GLU A 25 7.79 -8.72 2.49
N GLU A 26 8.54 -7.62 2.56
CA GLU A 26 9.87 -7.53 1.99
C GLU A 26 10.83 -8.34 2.86
N ILE A 27 11.52 -9.32 2.26
CA ILE A 27 12.53 -10.13 2.93
C ILE A 27 13.80 -10.17 2.08
N VAL A 28 14.93 -10.39 2.74
CA VAL A 28 16.20 -10.61 2.05
C VAL A 28 16.28 -12.08 1.63
N LEU A 29 16.43 -12.30 0.33
CA LEU A 29 16.60 -13.62 -0.27
C LEU A 29 17.57 -13.54 -1.45
N ASP A 30 18.21 -14.65 -1.80
CA ASP A 30 19.20 -14.72 -2.89
C ASP A 30 19.04 -16.03 -3.66
N GLU A 31 19.62 -16.11 -4.86
CA GLU A 31 19.68 -17.35 -5.62
C GLU A 31 20.38 -18.45 -4.79
N PHE A 32 19.76 -19.61 -4.66
CA PHE A 32 20.34 -20.74 -3.93
C PHE A 32 21.70 -21.19 -4.49
N LYS A 33 21.95 -20.97 -5.78
CA LYS A 33 23.24 -21.25 -6.42
C LYS A 33 24.37 -20.35 -5.88
N LYS A 34 24.04 -19.12 -5.46
CA LYS A 34 25.00 -18.13 -4.92
C LYS A 34 25.06 -18.19 -3.40
N HIS A 35 23.93 -18.26 -2.71
CA HIS A 35 23.86 -18.29 -1.25
C HIS A 35 22.86 -19.34 -0.77
N LYS A 36 23.37 -20.45 -0.22
CA LYS A 36 22.54 -21.60 0.19
C LYS A 36 21.47 -21.25 1.22
N THR A 37 21.85 -20.58 2.30
CA THR A 37 20.93 -20.24 3.39
C THR A 37 19.86 -19.22 3.01
N LEU A 38 20.18 -18.21 2.19
CA LEU A 38 19.21 -17.20 1.75
C LEU A 38 18.35 -17.66 0.58
N GLY A 39 18.74 -18.74 -0.08
CA GLY A 39 18.02 -19.33 -1.20
C GLY A 39 17.27 -20.61 -0.87
N GLU A 40 17.31 -21.11 0.37
CA GLU A 40 16.49 -22.25 0.79
C GLU A 40 15.22 -21.77 1.50
N LEU A 41 14.10 -22.44 1.25
CA LEU A 41 12.83 -22.13 1.91
C LEU A 41 12.02 -23.38 2.20
N ILE A 42 11.12 -23.24 3.18
CA ILE A 42 10.05 -24.19 3.45
C ILE A 42 8.70 -23.48 3.37
N LEU A 43 7.67 -24.19 2.91
CA LEU A 43 6.29 -23.72 2.95
C LEU A 43 5.57 -24.42 4.10
N ILE A 44 5.01 -23.63 5.01
CA ILE A 44 4.27 -24.11 6.18
C ILE A 44 2.78 -23.88 5.93
N ASP A 45 1.98 -24.93 6.04
CA ASP A 45 0.53 -24.83 6.01
C ASP A 45 0.03 -24.17 7.31
N ARG A 46 -0.70 -23.06 7.19
CA ARG A 46 -1.13 -22.24 8.33
C ARG A 46 -2.24 -22.86 9.19
N ILE A 47 -2.93 -23.90 8.69
CA ILE A 47 -4.03 -24.56 9.41
C ILE A 47 -3.48 -25.75 10.21
N THR A 48 -2.66 -26.56 9.56
CA THR A 48 -2.13 -27.80 10.14
C THR A 48 -0.75 -27.62 10.79
N ASN A 49 -0.07 -26.51 10.52
CA ASN A 49 1.31 -26.22 10.93
C ASN A 49 2.36 -27.22 10.39
N MET A 50 2.01 -27.98 9.36
CA MET A 50 2.93 -28.94 8.74
C MET A 50 3.81 -28.27 7.69
N THR A 51 5.05 -28.75 7.55
CA THR A 51 5.90 -28.45 6.39
C THR A 51 5.32 -29.15 5.17
N SER A 52 4.76 -28.37 4.26
CA SER A 52 4.10 -28.87 3.05
C SER A 52 5.04 -29.02 1.87
N ALA A 53 6.07 -28.18 1.78
CA ALA A 53 7.06 -28.23 0.72
C ALA A 53 8.42 -27.68 1.19
N CYS A 54 9.47 -28.12 0.51
CA CYS A 54 10.80 -27.54 0.58
C CYS A 54 11.16 -27.03 -0.82
N GLY A 55 11.86 -25.90 -0.90
CA GLY A 55 12.18 -25.26 -2.16
C GLY A 55 13.50 -24.53 -2.13
N VAL A 56 13.96 -24.17 -3.32
CA VAL A 56 15.13 -23.32 -3.53
C VAL A 56 14.79 -22.18 -4.48
N VAL A 57 15.36 -21.01 -4.23
CA VAL A 57 15.19 -19.81 -5.07
C VAL A 57 16.08 -19.93 -6.31
N GLU A 58 15.47 -19.95 -7.50
CA GLU A 58 16.18 -19.93 -8.78
C GLU A 58 16.43 -18.51 -9.31
N LYS A 59 15.46 -17.60 -9.14
CA LYS A 59 15.53 -16.22 -9.62
C LYS A 59 14.82 -15.28 -8.65
N PRO A 60 15.55 -14.58 -7.77
CA PRO A 60 14.99 -13.49 -6.99
C PRO A 60 14.71 -12.31 -7.92
N SER A 61 13.54 -11.72 -7.80
CA SER A 61 13.21 -10.45 -8.42
C SER A 61 12.56 -9.56 -7.39
N VAL A 62 13.02 -8.31 -7.32
CA VAL A 62 12.26 -7.26 -6.64
C VAL A 62 11.28 -6.72 -7.67
N ASP A 63 10.03 -6.63 -7.27
CA ASP A 63 9.03 -5.92 -8.03
C ASP A 63 9.25 -4.40 -7.83
N ASP A 64 10.17 -3.84 -8.62
CA ASP A 64 10.53 -2.42 -8.60
C ASP A 64 9.38 -1.50 -9.02
N SER A 65 8.29 -2.05 -9.57
CA SER A 65 7.06 -1.27 -9.82
C SER A 65 6.47 -0.70 -8.51
N ARG A 66 6.85 -1.28 -7.36
CA ARG A 66 6.48 -0.80 -6.02
C ARG A 66 7.31 0.37 -5.52
N ASP A 67 8.41 0.73 -6.22
CA ASP A 67 9.40 1.69 -5.71
C ASP A 67 9.16 3.15 -6.12
N LEU A 68 8.10 3.42 -6.89
CA LEU A 68 7.45 4.74 -6.93
C LEU A 68 6.56 4.93 -5.69
N LYS A 69 7.15 4.83 -4.48
CA LYS A 69 6.46 5.05 -3.20
C LYS A 69 5.99 6.51 -3.02
N THR A 70 6.59 7.44 -3.77
CA THR A 70 6.37 8.87 -3.59
C THR A 70 5.24 9.39 -4.47
N ALA A 71 4.08 9.65 -3.86
CA ALA A 71 2.95 10.26 -4.53
C ALA A 71 3.16 11.75 -4.79
N PHE A 72 3.84 12.46 -3.87
CA PHE A 72 4.01 13.91 -3.96
C PHE A 72 5.45 14.35 -3.71
N VAL A 73 5.95 15.29 -4.53
CA VAL A 73 7.27 15.93 -4.34
C VAL A 73 7.19 17.43 -4.54
N TYR A 74 7.88 18.17 -3.69
CA TYR A 74 8.08 19.61 -3.86
C TYR A 74 9.35 20.07 -3.14
N GLY A 75 10.35 20.51 -3.90
CA GLY A 75 11.67 20.83 -3.34
C GLY A 75 12.30 19.61 -2.64
N SER A 76 12.59 19.74 -1.34
CA SER A 76 13.10 18.65 -0.50
C SER A 76 12.01 17.77 0.12
N LEU A 77 10.74 18.17 0.02
CA LEU A 77 9.62 17.42 0.59
C LEU A 77 9.27 16.23 -0.31
N LYS A 78 9.13 15.07 0.31
CA LYS A 78 8.65 13.83 -0.31
C LYS A 78 7.55 13.26 0.57
N ALA A 79 6.37 13.06 -0.02
CA ALA A 79 5.24 12.43 0.64
C ALA A 79 4.94 11.11 -0.05
N ASN A 80 5.17 10.02 0.68
CA ASN A 80 4.76 8.70 0.26
C ASN A 80 3.25 8.57 0.45
N GLY A 81 2.56 8.24 -0.63
CA GLY A 81 1.12 8.30 -0.68
C GLY A 81 0.56 7.08 -1.39
N ASP A 82 -0.18 6.31 -0.62
CA ASP A 82 -0.93 5.14 -1.05
C ASP A 82 -2.36 5.54 -1.48
N ILE A 83 -2.60 6.84 -1.70
CA ILE A 83 -3.94 7.38 -1.92
C ILE A 83 -4.57 6.85 -3.22
N PHE A 84 -3.78 6.46 -4.21
CA PHE A 84 -4.30 5.94 -5.49
C PHE A 84 -4.40 4.42 -5.53
N GLU A 85 -4.09 3.73 -4.44
CA GLU A 85 -4.15 2.27 -4.40
C GLU A 85 -5.58 1.75 -4.52
N GLU A 86 -5.68 0.58 -5.13
CA GLU A 86 -6.90 -0.16 -5.32
C GLU A 86 -6.99 -1.33 -4.34
N PHE A 87 -8.19 -1.59 -3.83
CA PHE A 87 -8.50 -2.70 -2.93
C PHE A 87 -9.41 -3.71 -3.62
N TYR A 88 -8.91 -4.93 -3.77
CA TYR A 88 -9.60 -6.00 -4.46
C TYR A 88 -9.78 -7.22 -3.57
N TYR A 89 -11.00 -7.73 -3.47
CA TYR A 89 -11.25 -9.06 -2.95
C TYR A 89 -11.04 -10.07 -4.08
N ASN A 90 -10.00 -10.90 -3.95
CA ASN A 90 -9.68 -11.96 -4.89
C ASN A 90 -10.51 -13.20 -4.54
N LEU A 91 -11.36 -13.64 -5.47
CA LEU A 91 -12.29 -14.74 -5.24
C LEU A 91 -11.59 -16.10 -5.13
N ASP A 92 -10.47 -16.30 -5.83
CA ASP A 92 -9.72 -17.56 -5.82
C ASP A 92 -8.96 -17.81 -4.51
N SER A 93 -8.26 -16.77 -4.04
CA SER A 93 -7.45 -16.83 -2.82
C SER A 93 -8.24 -16.47 -1.56
N MET A 94 -9.45 -15.92 -1.70
CA MET A 94 -10.28 -15.40 -0.62
C MET A 94 -9.57 -14.32 0.23
N THR A 95 -8.71 -13.51 -0.40
CA THR A 95 -7.92 -12.46 0.25
C THR A 95 -8.24 -11.07 -0.30
N ILE A 96 -7.99 -10.04 0.52
CA ILE A 96 -7.97 -8.65 0.04
C ILE A 96 -6.55 -8.33 -0.41
N ASN A 97 -6.41 -7.98 -1.69
CA ASN A 97 -5.17 -7.53 -2.29
C ASN A 97 -5.19 -6.02 -2.46
N LYS A 98 -4.01 -5.43 -2.27
CA LYS A 98 -3.76 -4.01 -2.46
C LYS A 98 -2.93 -3.86 -3.73
N VAL A 99 -3.48 -3.19 -4.74
CA VAL A 99 -2.80 -2.97 -6.02
C VAL A 99 -2.43 -1.51 -6.13
N ARG A 100 -1.17 -1.25 -6.44
CA ARG A 100 -0.68 0.10 -6.73
C ARG A 100 -0.84 0.38 -8.21
N PRO A 101 -1.47 1.49 -8.63
CA PRO A 101 -1.42 1.89 -10.02
C PRO A 101 0.01 2.26 -10.41
N SER A 102 0.35 2.08 -11.69
CA SER A 102 1.67 2.44 -12.23
C SER A 102 2.01 3.90 -11.95
N GLY A 103 3.15 4.11 -11.29
CA GLY A 103 3.49 5.33 -10.56
C GLY A 103 3.71 6.56 -11.44
N ARG A 104 2.96 7.61 -11.11
CA ARG A 104 3.32 9.00 -11.40
C ARG A 104 3.52 9.71 -10.07
N THR A 105 4.65 10.41 -9.95
CA THR A 105 4.86 11.36 -8.86
C THR A 105 4.28 12.71 -9.25
N TYR A 106 3.51 13.32 -8.36
CA TYR A 106 2.84 14.59 -8.57
C TYR A 106 3.58 15.73 -7.86
N THR A 107 3.58 16.91 -8.46
CA THR A 107 4.06 18.15 -7.85
C THR A 107 3.01 19.26 -7.97
N VAL A 108 3.31 20.44 -7.43
CA VAL A 108 2.41 21.59 -7.48
C VAL A 108 2.05 21.93 -8.93
N GLY A 109 0.76 22.06 -9.19
CA GLY A 109 0.17 22.33 -10.51
C GLY A 109 -0.28 21.09 -11.28
N ASP A 110 0.15 19.88 -10.88
CA ASP A 110 -0.31 18.65 -11.52
C ASP A 110 -1.77 18.35 -11.19
N GLU A 111 -2.50 17.82 -12.17
CA GLU A 111 -3.81 17.21 -11.97
C GLU A 111 -3.65 15.75 -11.51
N ILE A 112 -4.44 15.34 -10.53
CA ILE A 112 -4.43 14.01 -9.92
C ILE A 112 -5.75 13.27 -10.18
N PRO A 113 -5.73 11.93 -10.29
CA PRO A 113 -6.96 11.17 -10.38
C PRO A 113 -7.71 11.22 -9.04
N VAL A 114 -9.02 11.50 -9.10
CA VAL A 114 -9.90 11.47 -7.94
C VAL A 114 -10.85 10.27 -7.95
N ASN A 115 -10.83 9.46 -9.01
CA ASN A 115 -11.63 8.23 -9.11
C ASN A 115 -10.75 7.08 -9.59
N GLY A 116 -10.92 5.94 -8.93
CA GLY A 116 -10.41 4.64 -9.34
C GLY A 116 -11.52 3.60 -9.30
N GLU A 117 -11.17 2.33 -9.40
CA GLU A 117 -12.16 1.26 -9.28
C GLU A 117 -12.70 1.15 -7.86
N SER A 118 -11.84 1.33 -6.86
CA SER A 118 -12.09 1.10 -5.44
C SER A 118 -11.98 2.37 -4.58
N TYR A 119 -11.68 3.53 -5.18
CA TYR A 119 -11.69 4.82 -4.48
C TYR A 119 -12.44 5.91 -5.27
N SER A 120 -12.99 6.87 -4.53
CA SER A 120 -13.60 8.09 -5.08
C SER A 120 -13.46 9.22 -4.08
N TYR A 121 -12.70 10.25 -4.46
CA TYR A 121 -12.43 11.45 -3.67
C TYR A 121 -13.24 12.64 -4.19
N PRO A 122 -13.52 13.64 -3.34
CA PRO A 122 -14.02 14.93 -3.79
C PRO A 122 -13.02 15.60 -4.75
N ASP A 123 -13.49 16.57 -5.54
CA ASP A 123 -12.60 17.34 -6.43
C ASP A 123 -11.66 18.26 -5.64
N SER A 124 -12.01 18.62 -4.40
CA SER A 124 -11.16 19.41 -3.50
C SER A 124 -11.08 18.76 -2.13
N PHE A 125 -9.85 18.48 -1.68
CA PHE A 125 -9.55 17.85 -0.40
C PHE A 125 -8.10 18.15 -0.02
N ASP A 126 -7.75 17.90 1.24
CA ASP A 126 -6.37 17.99 1.73
C ASP A 126 -5.86 16.59 2.12
N VAL A 127 -4.58 16.34 1.94
CA VAL A 127 -3.90 15.08 2.31
C VAL A 127 -2.91 15.37 3.43
N VAL A 128 -3.03 14.67 4.55
CA VAL A 128 -2.06 14.72 5.66
C VAL A 128 -1.27 13.41 5.72
N VAL A 129 -0.01 13.45 5.30
CA VAL A 129 0.89 12.30 5.29
C VAL A 129 1.62 12.24 6.63
N LEU A 130 1.02 11.52 7.58
CA LEU A 130 1.44 11.54 9.00
C LEU A 130 2.89 11.11 9.22
N ARG A 131 3.34 10.06 8.52
CA ARG A 131 4.70 9.51 8.65
C ARG A 131 5.74 10.50 8.14
N ASP A 132 5.49 11.10 6.98
CA ASP A 132 6.44 11.97 6.31
C ASP A 132 6.31 13.43 6.77
N LYS A 133 5.31 13.73 7.62
CA LYS A 133 5.00 15.07 8.13
C LYS A 133 4.82 16.09 7.01
N VAL A 134 4.13 15.69 5.95
CA VAL A 134 3.79 16.54 4.80
C VAL A 134 2.28 16.71 4.71
N ALA A 135 1.85 17.92 4.34
CA ALA A 135 0.49 18.20 3.94
C ALA A 135 0.42 18.61 2.46
N VAL A 136 -0.62 18.17 1.78
CA VAL A 136 -0.88 18.49 0.37
C VAL A 136 -2.28 19.06 0.25
N LYS A 137 -2.43 20.19 -0.41
CA LYS A 137 -3.74 20.77 -0.72
C LYS A 137 -4.10 20.47 -2.16
N VAL A 138 -5.30 19.93 -2.38
CA VAL A 138 -5.82 19.61 -3.72
C VAL A 138 -7.07 20.45 -3.99
N ARG A 139 -7.07 21.23 -5.06
CA ARG A 139 -8.19 22.07 -5.48
C ARG A 139 -8.53 21.78 -6.93
N ASP A 140 -9.79 21.49 -7.19
CA ASP A 140 -10.27 21.15 -8.53
C ASP A 140 -9.37 20.09 -9.21
N ARG A 141 -9.10 19.01 -8.46
CA ARG A 141 -8.23 17.88 -8.83
C ARG A 141 -6.77 18.24 -9.06
N LYS A 142 -6.34 19.47 -8.77
CA LYS A 142 -4.94 19.90 -8.93
C LYS A 142 -4.24 20.08 -7.60
N VAL A 143 -2.97 19.70 -7.56
CA VAL A 143 -2.10 19.95 -6.41
C VAL A 143 -1.86 21.47 -6.31
N GLU A 144 -2.48 22.11 -5.34
CA GLU A 144 -2.34 23.55 -5.09
C GLU A 144 -1.04 23.85 -4.32
N SER A 145 -0.75 23.06 -3.29
CA SER A 145 0.46 23.24 -2.49
C SER A 145 0.90 21.94 -1.80
N ILE A 146 2.20 21.85 -1.55
CA ILE A 146 2.83 20.79 -0.76
C ILE A 146 3.71 21.49 0.28
N GLY A 147 3.51 21.20 1.56
CA GLY A 147 4.21 21.85 2.66
C GLY A 147 4.38 20.94 3.88
N GLU A 148 5.05 21.43 4.91
CA GLU A 148 5.18 20.70 6.18
C GLU A 148 3.83 20.59 6.88
N LEU A 149 3.55 19.43 7.47
CA LEU A 149 2.34 19.18 8.25
C LEU A 149 2.26 20.10 9.49
N ALA A 150 3.40 20.53 10.02
CA ALA A 150 3.47 21.46 11.14
C ALA A 150 2.85 22.84 10.81
N ASP A 151 2.93 23.25 9.54
CA ASP A 151 2.40 24.53 9.07
C ASP A 151 0.97 24.42 8.50
N TYR A 152 0.43 23.20 8.42
CA TYR A 152 -0.88 22.98 7.86
C TYR A 152 -1.99 23.58 8.73
N LYS A 153 -2.92 24.25 8.04
CA LYS A 153 -4.17 24.77 8.60
C LYS A 153 -5.34 24.18 7.85
N TYR A 154 -6.34 23.74 8.60
CA TYR A 154 -7.60 23.26 8.05
C TYR A 154 -8.19 24.34 7.14
N SER A 155 -8.64 23.92 5.96
CA SER A 155 -9.01 24.82 4.88
C SER A 155 -10.49 24.73 4.47
N GLY A 156 -11.32 24.06 5.28
CA GLY A 156 -12.75 23.93 5.03
C GLY A 156 -13.12 22.86 3.98
N VAL A 157 -12.18 22.02 3.58
CA VAL A 157 -12.43 20.87 2.68
C VAL A 157 -12.19 19.56 3.42
N PRO A 158 -12.70 18.42 2.92
CA PRO A 158 -12.41 17.12 3.51
C PRO A 158 -10.92 16.82 3.57
N VAL A 159 -10.51 16.07 4.59
CA VAL A 159 -9.11 15.71 4.82
C VAL A 159 -8.96 14.20 4.77
N ILE A 160 -7.96 13.71 4.06
CA ILE A 160 -7.59 12.30 4.03
C ILE A 160 -6.15 12.12 4.51
N ASN A 161 -5.79 10.93 4.98
CA ASN A 161 -4.40 10.62 5.27
C ASN A 161 -3.64 10.18 4.00
N GLY A 162 -2.33 9.95 4.13
CA GLY A 162 -1.51 9.40 3.04
C GLY A 162 -1.90 8.01 2.53
N ARG A 163 -2.91 7.35 3.11
CA ARG A 163 -3.50 6.07 2.63
C ARG A 163 -4.89 6.27 2.02
N GLY A 164 -5.37 7.50 1.93
CA GLY A 164 -6.66 7.84 1.36
C GLY A 164 -7.85 7.54 2.26
N PHE A 165 -7.62 7.40 3.58
CA PHE A 165 -8.68 7.24 4.57
C PHE A 165 -9.11 8.63 5.04
N GLU A 166 -10.41 8.82 5.26
CA GLU A 166 -10.91 10.06 5.85
C GLU A 166 -10.24 10.30 7.20
N VAL A 167 -9.84 11.55 7.45
CA VAL A 167 -9.49 12.07 8.76
C VAL A 167 -10.72 12.81 9.28
N LYS A 168 -11.24 12.40 10.44
CA LYS A 168 -12.47 12.94 11.07
C LYS A 168 -12.27 14.35 11.63
N VAL A 169 -11.96 15.31 10.76
CA VAL A 169 -11.78 16.73 11.06
C VAL A 169 -12.68 17.55 10.14
N ASN A 170 -13.56 18.33 10.76
CA ASN A 170 -14.61 19.08 10.06
C ASN A 170 -14.50 20.60 10.30
N ASP A 171 -13.59 21.01 11.17
CA ASP A 171 -13.35 22.40 11.58
C ASP A 171 -11.93 22.54 12.17
N GLU A 172 -11.55 23.78 12.47
CA GLU A 172 -10.24 24.07 13.06
C GLU A 172 -10.05 23.45 14.45
N ALA A 173 -11.13 23.33 15.24
CA ALA A 173 -11.06 22.79 16.61
C ALA A 173 -10.80 21.28 16.61
N SER A 174 -11.50 20.54 15.78
CA SER A 174 -11.28 19.10 15.57
C SER A 174 -9.90 18.83 14.97
N TYR A 175 -9.43 19.67 14.04
CA TYR A 175 -8.05 19.57 13.54
C TYR A 175 -7.01 19.82 14.64
N ALA A 176 -7.21 20.82 15.49
CA ALA A 176 -6.31 21.11 16.61
C ALA A 176 -6.22 19.91 17.58
N ALA A 177 -7.36 19.30 17.92
CA ALA A 177 -7.39 18.11 18.76
C ALA A 177 -6.69 16.90 18.09
N PHE A 178 -6.90 16.71 16.79
CA PHE A 178 -6.20 15.69 16.01
C PHE A 178 -4.68 15.90 16.04
N ALA A 179 -4.22 17.12 15.80
CA ALA A 179 -2.80 17.47 15.76
C ALA A 179 -2.13 17.31 17.13
N GLU A 180 -2.82 17.69 18.22
CA GLU A 180 -2.33 17.51 19.58
C GLU A 180 -2.15 16.02 19.92
N GLU A 181 -3.16 15.19 19.62
CA GLU A 181 -3.06 13.74 19.85
C GLU A 181 -2.03 13.06 18.96
N LEU A 182 -1.84 13.56 17.74
CA LEU A 182 -0.79 13.10 16.84
C LEU A 182 0.60 13.41 17.40
N ALA A 183 0.80 14.60 17.97
CA ALA A 183 2.06 15.02 18.58
C ALA A 183 2.43 14.19 19.83
N GLN A 184 1.44 13.58 20.49
CA GLN A 184 1.65 12.66 21.62
C GLN A 184 2.04 11.24 21.16
N GLN A 185 1.89 10.91 19.87
CA GLN A 185 2.37 9.64 19.34
C GLN A 185 3.91 9.65 19.29
N LYS A 186 4.53 8.53 19.69
CA LYS A 186 6.00 8.36 19.70
C LYS A 186 6.47 7.71 18.39
N ASP A 187 7.23 6.62 18.49
CA ASP A 187 7.87 5.94 17.34
C ASP A 187 6.85 5.37 16.35
N SER A 188 5.65 5.01 16.81
CA SER A 188 4.56 4.51 15.99
C SER A 188 3.22 5.10 16.42
N ILE A 189 2.37 5.40 15.43
CA ILE A 189 0.99 5.83 15.67
C ILE A 189 0.15 4.60 16.08
N SER A 190 -0.51 4.70 17.23
CA SER A 190 -1.27 3.59 17.82
C SER A 190 -2.56 3.25 17.05
N SER A 191 -3.03 2.01 17.16
CA SER A 191 -4.34 1.60 16.63
C SER A 191 -5.49 2.39 17.23
N GLY A 192 -5.39 2.80 18.51
CA GLY A 192 -6.36 3.66 19.17
C GLY A 192 -6.50 5.02 18.47
N PHE A 193 -5.38 5.64 18.08
CA PHE A 193 -5.39 6.85 17.27
C PHE A 193 -6.07 6.62 15.92
N PHE A 194 -5.68 5.56 15.20
CA PHE A 194 -6.26 5.22 13.90
C PHE A 194 -7.78 5.01 13.96
N ASN A 195 -8.25 4.20 14.91
CA ASN A 195 -9.68 3.90 15.06
C ASN A 195 -10.50 5.12 15.47
N LYS A 196 -9.90 6.02 16.27
CA LYS A 196 -10.54 7.26 16.67
C LYS A 196 -10.67 8.21 15.49
N TRP A 197 -9.55 8.52 14.84
CA TRP A 197 -9.47 9.65 13.91
C TRP A 197 -9.70 9.32 12.46
N LEU A 198 -9.59 8.05 12.05
CA LEU A 198 -9.74 7.67 10.65
C LEU A 198 -11.00 6.85 10.38
N THR A 199 -11.47 6.95 9.14
CA THR A 199 -12.52 6.09 8.57
C THR A 199 -12.02 5.54 7.23
N PHE A 200 -12.06 4.21 7.06
CA PHE A 200 -11.57 3.57 5.83
C PHE A 200 -12.57 3.76 4.67
N GLU A 201 -13.84 3.55 4.98
CA GLU A 201 -14.93 3.34 4.04
C GLU A 201 -15.52 4.62 3.42
N THR A 202 -15.12 5.81 3.87
CA THR A 202 -15.69 7.08 3.39
C THR A 202 -15.41 7.31 1.91
N TYR A 203 -14.19 7.03 1.47
CA TYR A 203 -13.73 7.26 0.09
C TYR A 203 -13.22 6.00 -0.59
N ARG A 204 -13.29 4.86 0.10
CA ARG A 204 -12.77 3.58 -0.39
C ARG A 204 -13.81 2.49 -0.24
N LYS A 205 -13.78 1.55 -1.18
CA LYS A 205 -14.57 0.33 -1.18
C LYS A 205 -13.68 -0.85 -1.57
N ILE A 206 -14.20 -2.07 -1.41
CA ILE A 206 -13.55 -3.28 -1.90
C ILE A 206 -14.26 -3.70 -3.19
N VAL A 207 -13.50 -3.98 -4.23
CA VAL A 207 -14.02 -4.47 -5.52
C VAL A 207 -13.73 -5.96 -5.67
N PHE A 208 -14.70 -6.74 -6.12
CA PHE A 208 -14.50 -8.18 -6.35
C PHE A 208 -13.86 -8.41 -7.73
N LYS A 209 -12.86 -9.28 -7.79
CA LYS A 209 -12.20 -9.70 -9.04
C LYS A 209 -12.02 -11.22 -9.02
N ASP A 210 -12.28 -11.85 -10.16
CA ASP A 210 -12.07 -13.29 -10.36
C ASP A 210 -10.59 -13.63 -10.18
N GLU A 211 -9.72 -12.93 -10.93
CA GLU A 211 -8.27 -12.98 -10.79
C GLU A 211 -7.70 -11.55 -10.73
N ILE A 212 -6.60 -11.39 -9.98
CA ILE A 212 -5.82 -10.15 -9.95
C ILE A 212 -4.46 -10.46 -10.55
N TRP A 213 -4.23 -9.98 -11.75
CA TRP A 213 -2.92 -10.03 -12.40
C TRP A 213 -2.15 -8.78 -11.95
N ASN A 214 -0.99 -8.98 -11.32
CA ASN A 214 -0.03 -7.90 -11.05
C ASN A 214 0.51 -7.34 -12.37
#